data_AF-A0A3N5SC70-F1
#
_entry.id   AF-A0A3N5SC70-F1
#
_cell.length_a   1.000
_cell.length_b   1.000
_cell.length_c   1.000
_cell.angle_alpha   90.00
_cell.angle_beta   90.00
_cell.angle_gamma   90.00
#
_symmetry.space_group_name_H-M   'P 1'
#
loop_
_entity.id
_entity.type
_entity.pdbx_description
1 polymer ?
#
loop_
_entity_poly.entity_id
_entity_poly.type
_entity_poly.pdbx_seq_one_letter_code
_entity_poly.pdbx_strand_id
1 'polypeptide(L)'
;MKSLLGLNLSMIFLFSLVGVSAAMAAKPAWIKNSVAGLETELVGRYGEAQRQRIHEGLAQAADYWIDGDGDAAVFADFARENFAGDQTTLDSMFERFQSILEIYNGSMHGVSSEMNRQTDLSLGPILPMDREFAGYNPGAHFIDDMFANKLAFVVLLNFPVSTLDERLTEGRKWSRRQWAETRLAQRFSKRIPASVSLEVARAAAESDQYIADYNIWMHHLLAGNGERLFPEKLRLLSHWNLRDELKANYAGGEKGFEKQKMIFRVMERIVDQTIPE
;
A
#
# COMPACT_ATOMS: atom_id res chain seq x y z
N MET A 1 -25.13 -39.88 -36.48
CA MET A 1 -24.08 -40.17 -37.49
C MET A 1 -23.63 -38.81 -38.04
N LYS A 2 -22.42 -38.28 -37.85
CA LYS A 2 -21.10 -38.85 -37.61
C LYS A 2 -20.39 -38.05 -36.50
N SER A 3 -19.61 -38.77 -35.70
CA SER A 3 -18.68 -38.25 -34.70
C SER A 3 -17.48 -37.56 -35.36
N LEU A 4 -17.02 -36.47 -34.76
CA LEU A 4 -15.59 -36.17 -34.71
C LEU A 4 -15.27 -35.69 -33.29
N LEU A 5 -14.67 -36.61 -32.53
CA LEU A 5 -13.78 -36.32 -31.42
C LEU A 5 -12.67 -35.38 -31.90
N GLY A 6 -12.32 -34.38 -31.10
CA GLY A 6 -11.20 -33.49 -31.41
C GLY A 6 -10.80 -32.62 -30.23
N LEU A 7 -10.11 -33.24 -29.28
CA LEU A 7 -9.11 -32.67 -28.37
C LEU A 7 -9.47 -31.50 -27.44
N ASN A 8 -9.46 -31.85 -26.15
CA ASN A 8 -9.21 -30.98 -25.00
C ASN A 8 -8.05 -30.00 -25.24
N LEU A 9 -8.29 -28.73 -24.96
CA LEU A 9 -7.26 -27.82 -24.47
C LEU A 9 -7.85 -27.03 -23.29
N SER A 10 -7.98 -27.69 -22.14
CA SER A 10 -8.09 -26.99 -20.86
C SER A 10 -6.76 -26.28 -20.64
N MET A 11 -6.72 -24.98 -20.96
CA MET A 11 -5.62 -24.10 -20.59
C MET A 11 -5.74 -23.83 -19.09
N ILE A 12 -5.24 -24.77 -18.30
CA ILE A 12 -5.03 -24.60 -16.87
C ILE A 12 -3.90 -23.57 -16.74
N PHE A 13 -4.25 -22.32 -16.47
CA PHE A 13 -3.30 -21.37 -15.90
C PHE A 13 -2.88 -21.91 -14.53
N LEU A 14 -1.79 -22.69 -14.51
CA LEU A 14 -1.02 -22.89 -13.29
C LEU A 14 -0.41 -21.53 -12.96
N PHE A 15 -1.08 -20.78 -12.10
CA PHE A 15 -0.40 -19.82 -11.24
C PHE A 15 0.58 -20.63 -10.39
N SER A 16 1.80 -20.78 -10.88
CA SER A 16 2.93 -21.08 -10.02
C SER A 16 3.08 -19.90 -9.08
N LEU A 17 2.42 -19.96 -7.92
CA LEU A 17 2.86 -19.26 -6.73
C LEU A 17 4.32 -19.70 -6.52
N VAL A 18 5.26 -18.93 -7.06
CA VAL A 18 6.58 -18.86 -6.46
C VAL A 18 6.31 -18.18 -5.12
N GLY A 19 6.03 -19.00 -4.13
CA GLY A 19 6.01 -18.57 -2.74
C GLY A 19 7.39 -18.04 -2.43
N VAL A 20 7.58 -16.73 -2.58
CA VAL A 20 8.62 -16.02 -1.86
C VAL A 20 8.22 -16.15 -0.41
N SER A 21 8.64 -17.25 0.21
CA SER A 21 8.69 -17.34 1.66
C SER A 21 9.73 -16.31 2.08
N ALA A 22 9.27 -15.07 2.29
CA ALA A 22 9.95 -14.18 3.21
C ALA A 22 9.81 -14.85 4.58
N ALA A 23 10.70 -15.79 4.88
CA ALA A 23 10.84 -16.30 6.22
C ALA A 23 10.97 -15.07 7.12
N MET A 24 10.03 -14.89 8.06
CA MET A 24 10.19 -13.85 9.09
C MET A 24 11.53 -14.14 9.75
N ALA A 25 12.51 -13.25 9.54
CA ALA A 25 13.81 -13.41 10.14
C ALA A 25 13.63 -13.51 11.66
N ALA A 26 14.20 -14.55 12.25
CA ALA A 26 14.03 -14.82 13.67
C ALA A 26 14.67 -13.71 14.51
N LYS A 27 14.05 -13.38 15.65
CA LYS A 27 14.65 -12.45 16.61
C LYS A 27 15.89 -13.10 17.22
N PRO A 28 17.02 -12.37 17.34
CA PRO A 28 18.22 -12.94 17.93
C PRO A 28 18.01 -13.28 19.41
N ALA A 29 18.44 -14.48 19.83
CA ALA A 29 18.23 -14.96 21.21
C ALA A 29 18.91 -14.08 22.28
N TRP A 30 19.98 -13.37 21.92
CA TRP A 30 20.75 -12.51 22.83
C TRP A 30 20.03 -11.21 23.20
N ILE A 31 19.04 -10.76 22.42
CA ILE A 31 18.57 -9.38 22.49
C ILE A 31 17.88 -9.02 23.82
N LYS A 32 17.16 -9.98 24.41
CA LYS A 32 16.49 -9.78 25.70
C LYS A 32 17.48 -9.48 26.83
N ASN A 33 18.63 -10.17 26.84
CA ASN A 33 19.64 -10.00 27.88
C ASN A 33 20.44 -8.70 27.69
N SER A 34 20.67 -8.29 26.44
CA SER A 34 21.38 -7.04 26.13
C SER A 34 20.59 -5.78 26.50
N VAL A 35 19.26 -5.79 26.34
CA VAL A 35 18.42 -4.62 26.63
C VAL A 35 18.47 -4.21 28.11
N ALA A 36 18.39 -5.15 29.05
CA ALA A 36 18.34 -4.83 30.49
C ALA A 36 19.63 -4.16 31.01
N GLY A 37 20.80 -4.65 30.59
CA GLY A 37 22.07 -4.05 30.95
C GLY A 37 22.25 -2.65 30.36
N LEU A 38 21.86 -2.50 29.10
CA LEU A 38 21.95 -1.24 28.36
C LEU A 38 20.98 -0.17 28.89
N GLU A 39 19.77 -0.56 29.32
CA GLU A 39 18.84 0.35 29.98
C GLU A 39 19.47 0.96 31.24
N THR A 40 20.06 0.12 32.09
CA THR A 40 20.73 0.57 33.33
C THR A 40 21.87 1.55 33.02
N GLU A 41 22.66 1.25 31.99
CA GLU A 41 23.76 2.11 31.53
C GLU A 41 23.26 3.48 31.04
N LEU A 42 22.29 3.50 30.12
CA LEU A 42 21.75 4.74 29.54
C LEU A 42 21.02 5.57 30.60
N VAL A 43 20.30 4.95 31.54
CA VAL A 43 19.70 5.67 32.68
C VAL A 43 20.76 6.30 33.57
N GLY A 44 21.87 5.60 33.82
CA GLY A 44 23.02 6.17 34.54
C GLY A 44 23.62 7.39 33.83
N ARG A 45 23.61 7.41 32.49
CA ARG A 45 24.15 8.50 31.66
C ARG A 45 23.21 9.70 31.53
N TYR A 46 21.92 9.46 31.30
CA TYR A 46 20.94 10.51 30.96
C TYR A 46 19.98 10.86 32.11
N GLY A 47 20.02 10.10 33.20
CA GLY A 47 19.25 10.34 34.42
C GLY A 47 17.93 9.58 34.49
N GLU A 48 17.44 9.43 35.72
CA GLU A 48 16.23 8.65 36.06
C GLU A 48 14.97 9.14 35.34
N ALA A 49 14.88 10.44 35.04
CA ALA A 49 13.75 11.03 34.31
C ALA A 49 13.60 10.46 32.89
N GLN A 50 14.66 9.91 32.30
CA GLN A 50 14.64 9.31 30.96
C GLN A 50 14.32 7.82 30.96
N ARG A 51 14.20 7.16 32.13
CA ARG A 51 14.03 5.69 32.23
C ARG A 51 12.93 5.15 31.34
N GLN A 52 11.73 5.73 31.39
CA GLN A 52 10.61 5.23 30.60
C GLN A 52 10.89 5.31 29.10
N ARG A 53 11.46 6.43 28.62
CA ARG A 53 11.81 6.60 27.19
C ARG A 53 12.89 5.62 26.75
N ILE A 54 13.89 5.39 27.60
CA ILE A 54 14.97 4.42 27.33
C ILE A 54 14.39 3.01 27.25
N HIS A 55 13.57 2.62 28.23
CA HIS A 55 12.94 1.31 28.29
C HIS A 55 12.09 1.05 27.04
N GLU A 56 11.16 1.96 26.72
CA GLU A 56 10.29 1.84 25.55
C GLU A 56 11.09 1.85 24.25
N GLY A 57 12.04 2.78 24.09
CA GLY A 57 12.86 2.89 22.89
C GLY A 57 13.70 1.65 22.61
N LEU A 58 14.36 1.11 23.64
CA LEU A 58 15.14 -0.12 23.51
C LEU A 58 14.26 -1.33 23.21
N ALA A 59 13.11 -1.46 23.87
CA ALA A 59 12.17 -2.54 23.62
C ALA A 59 11.64 -2.50 22.18
N GLN A 60 11.25 -1.31 21.70
CA GLN A 60 10.80 -1.10 20.32
C GLN A 60 11.89 -1.44 19.31
N ALA A 61 13.11 -0.94 19.49
CA ALA A 61 14.20 -1.24 18.57
C ALA A 61 14.53 -2.74 18.56
N ALA A 62 14.57 -3.38 19.73
CA ALA A 62 14.79 -4.82 19.86
C ALA A 62 13.69 -5.66 19.19
N ASP A 63 12.45 -5.17 19.17
CA ASP A 63 11.34 -5.89 18.58
C ASP A 63 11.39 -6.01 17.05
N TYR A 64 12.13 -5.14 16.37
CA TYR A 64 12.31 -5.19 14.92
C TYR A 64 13.73 -5.61 14.48
N TRP A 65 14.62 -5.83 15.43
CA TRP A 65 16.00 -6.24 15.16
C TRP A 65 16.08 -7.72 14.78
N ILE A 66 16.81 -8.01 13.71
CA ILE A 66 17.04 -9.35 13.18
C ILE A 66 18.54 -9.61 13.04
N ASP A 67 18.94 -10.86 12.79
CA ASP A 67 20.35 -11.24 12.68
C ASP A 67 21.14 -10.39 11.65
N GLY A 68 20.50 -10.00 10.55
CA GLY A 68 21.12 -9.16 9.51
C GLY A 68 21.43 -7.72 9.95
N ASP A 69 20.86 -7.23 11.05
CA ASP A 69 21.13 -5.88 11.55
C ASP A 69 22.42 -5.83 12.39
N GLY A 70 22.99 -6.97 12.78
CA GLY A 70 24.21 -7.05 13.58
C GLY A 70 23.97 -7.66 14.96
N ASP A 71 25.07 -7.86 15.69
CA ASP A 71 25.09 -8.56 16.97
C ASP A 71 24.79 -7.65 18.18
N ALA A 72 24.97 -8.20 19.38
CA ALA A 72 24.77 -7.50 20.64
C ALA A 72 25.63 -6.26 20.81
N ALA A 73 26.87 -6.28 20.30
CA ALA A 73 27.77 -5.13 20.39
C ALA A 73 27.26 -4.02 19.46
N VAL A 74 26.89 -4.37 18.22
CA VAL A 74 26.33 -3.42 17.25
C VAL A 74 25.05 -2.77 17.78
N PHE A 75 24.15 -3.54 18.40
CA PHE A 75 22.93 -2.99 18.99
C PHE A 75 23.22 -2.01 20.15
N ALA A 76 24.16 -2.37 21.03
CA ALA A 76 24.52 -1.54 22.17
C ALA A 76 25.16 -0.21 21.72
N ASP A 77 26.10 -0.26 20.77
CA ASP A 77 26.75 0.92 20.22
C ASP A 77 25.75 1.82 19.49
N PHE A 78 24.87 1.22 18.70
CA PHE A 78 23.78 1.93 18.06
C PHE A 78 22.93 2.73 19.08
N ALA A 79 22.51 2.12 20.19
CA ALA A 79 21.68 2.81 21.17
C ALA A 79 22.43 3.95 21.89
N ARG A 80 23.71 3.73 22.22
CA ARG A 80 24.57 4.75 22.87
C ARG A 80 24.78 5.97 21.99
N GLU A 81 24.88 5.77 20.68
CA GLU A 81 25.09 6.82 19.70
C GLU A 81 23.81 7.58 19.38
N ASN A 82 22.67 6.88 19.31
CA ASN A 82 21.46 7.40 18.70
C ASN A 82 20.35 7.76 19.69
N PHE A 83 20.48 7.49 20.99
CA PHE A 83 19.50 7.95 21.97
C PHE A 83 19.60 9.46 22.21
N ALA A 84 18.49 10.16 22.01
CA ALA A 84 18.33 11.58 22.29
C ALA A 84 18.09 11.81 23.79
N GLY A 85 19.18 12.03 24.52
CA GLY A 85 19.20 12.26 25.96
C GLY A 85 18.56 13.56 26.44
N ASP A 86 18.35 14.52 25.55
CA ASP A 86 17.78 15.83 25.85
C ASP A 86 16.75 16.26 24.79
N GLN A 87 15.91 17.24 25.15
CA GLN A 87 14.81 17.71 24.31
C GLN A 87 15.30 18.41 23.02
N THR A 88 16.40 19.15 23.08
CA THR A 88 16.95 19.87 21.91
C THR A 88 17.40 18.89 20.83
N THR A 89 18.07 17.81 21.24
CA THR A 89 18.49 16.72 20.35
C THR A 89 17.27 16.00 19.77
N LEU A 90 16.27 15.70 20.59
CA LEU A 90 15.04 15.04 20.14
C LEU A 90 14.27 15.88 19.11
N ASP A 91 14.16 17.18 19.34
CA ASP A 91 13.52 18.12 18.42
C ASP A 91 14.28 18.25 17.10
N SER A 92 15.60 18.34 17.17
CA SER A 92 16.47 18.38 15.98
C SER A 92 16.34 17.11 15.14
N MET A 93 16.27 15.93 15.79
CA MET A 93 16.03 14.66 15.10
C MET A 93 14.68 14.68 14.40
N PHE A 94 13.61 15.05 15.13
CA PHE A 94 12.26 15.08 14.59
C PHE A 94 12.16 15.99 13.36
N GLU A 95 12.65 17.23 13.45
CA GLU A 95 12.56 18.21 12.36
C GLU A 95 13.29 17.75 11.10
N ARG A 96 14.49 17.17 11.26
CA ARG A 96 15.27 16.63 10.13
C ARG A 96 14.56 15.46 9.47
N PHE A 97 14.00 14.53 10.26
CA PHE A 97 13.21 13.43 9.71
C PHE A 97 11.98 13.95 8.97
N GLN A 98 11.23 14.90 9.54
CA GLN A 98 10.05 15.46 8.87
C GLN A 98 10.40 16.09 7.53
N SER A 99 11.43 16.94 7.49
CA SER A 99 11.85 17.63 6.27
C SER A 99 12.28 16.64 5.17
N ILE A 100 13.09 15.64 5.51
CA ILE A 100 13.53 14.62 4.55
C ILE A 100 12.35 13.80 4.04
N LEU A 101 11.46 13.36 4.94
CA LEU A 101 10.31 12.56 4.58
C LEU A 101 9.30 13.33 3.72
N GLU A 102 9.13 14.63 3.94
CA GLU A 102 8.26 15.48 3.13
C GLU A 102 8.75 15.52 1.68
N ILE A 103 10.03 15.85 1.48
CA ILE A 103 10.65 15.90 0.14
C ILE A 103 10.63 14.52 -0.51
N TYR A 104 10.96 13.47 0.23
CA TYR A 104 10.94 12.10 -0.28
C TYR A 104 9.55 11.71 -0.78
N ASN A 105 8.50 11.93 0.03
CA ASN A 105 7.12 11.55 -0.34
C ASN A 105 6.64 12.34 -1.55
N GLY A 106 6.88 13.66 -1.57
CA GLY A 106 6.52 14.50 -2.70
C GLY A 106 7.22 14.06 -3.99
N SER A 107 8.51 13.70 -3.90
CA SER A 107 9.28 13.23 -5.05
C SER A 107 8.78 11.88 -5.57
N MET A 108 8.54 10.91 -4.68
CA MET A 108 8.01 9.60 -5.08
C MET A 108 6.62 9.72 -5.69
N HIS A 109 5.78 10.61 -5.15
CA HIS A 109 4.47 10.92 -5.73
C HIS A 109 4.60 11.54 -7.13
N GLY A 110 5.50 12.52 -7.30
CA GLY A 110 5.75 13.14 -8.60
C GLY A 110 6.24 12.13 -9.65
N VAL A 111 7.18 11.26 -9.29
CA VAL A 111 7.64 10.16 -10.17
C VAL A 111 6.50 9.22 -10.51
N SER A 112 5.71 8.80 -9.51
CA SER A 112 4.56 7.92 -9.74
C SER A 112 3.54 8.58 -10.67
N SER A 113 3.23 9.87 -10.47
CA SER A 113 2.29 10.59 -11.32
C SER A 113 2.73 10.66 -12.77
N GLU A 114 4.04 10.82 -13.03
CA GLU A 114 4.56 10.83 -14.41
C GLU A 114 4.55 9.42 -15.01
N MET A 115 4.93 8.40 -14.24
CA MET A 115 4.88 7.00 -14.67
C MET A 115 3.46 6.54 -15.07
N ASN A 116 2.42 7.04 -14.37
CA ASN A 116 1.02 6.74 -14.67
C ASN A 116 0.39 7.66 -15.71
N ARG A 117 1.10 8.69 -16.18
CA ARG A 117 0.52 9.76 -17.00
C ARG A 117 -0.17 9.24 -18.27
N GLN A 118 0.45 8.26 -18.94
CA GLN A 118 -0.06 7.71 -20.20
C GLN A 118 -1.28 6.81 -19.98
N THR A 119 -1.36 6.11 -18.85
CA THR A 119 -2.49 5.23 -18.51
C THR A 119 -3.68 6.01 -17.96
N ASP A 120 -3.40 7.08 -17.20
CA ASP A 120 -4.44 7.86 -16.51
C ASP A 120 -5.07 8.93 -17.39
N LEU A 121 -4.34 9.42 -18.40
CA LEU A 121 -4.78 10.51 -19.28
C LEU A 121 -4.99 10.02 -20.71
N SER A 122 -5.90 10.68 -21.43
CA SER A 122 -6.17 10.40 -22.85
C SER A 122 -5.10 11.02 -23.76
N LEU A 123 -3.87 10.49 -23.71
CA LEU A 123 -2.71 11.01 -24.45
C LEU A 123 -2.35 10.22 -25.71
N GLY A 124 -3.13 9.20 -26.05
CA GLY A 124 -2.93 8.37 -27.23
C GLY A 124 -2.94 6.88 -26.88
N PRO A 125 -2.37 6.04 -27.76
CA PRO A 125 -2.26 4.60 -27.49
C PRO A 125 -1.43 4.33 -26.23
N ILE A 126 -1.88 3.35 -25.43
CA ILE A 126 -1.11 2.80 -24.31
C ILE A 126 -0.23 1.67 -24.84
N LEU A 127 1.07 1.78 -24.65
CA LEU A 127 2.07 0.77 -25.00
C LEU A 127 2.28 -0.21 -23.84
N PRO A 128 2.84 -1.41 -24.08
CA PRO A 128 3.14 -2.36 -23.01
C PRO A 128 4.00 -1.76 -21.89
N MET A 129 5.01 -0.96 -22.24
CA MET A 129 5.89 -0.33 -21.24
C MET A 129 5.17 0.66 -20.32
N ASP A 130 4.09 1.30 -20.79
CA ASP A 130 3.34 2.26 -19.99
C ASP A 130 2.62 1.55 -18.83
N ARG A 131 2.17 0.30 -19.07
CA ARG A 131 1.59 -0.55 -18.03
C ARG A 131 2.63 -1.02 -17.02
N GLU A 132 3.84 -1.33 -17.48
CA GLU A 132 4.96 -1.65 -16.58
C GLU A 132 5.32 -0.45 -15.69
N PHE A 133 5.35 0.76 -16.25
CA PHE A 133 5.57 1.98 -15.47
C PHE A 133 4.43 2.24 -14.47
N ALA A 134 3.17 2.10 -14.89
CA ALA A 134 2.02 2.25 -13.99
C ALA A 134 2.04 1.25 -12.84
N GLY A 135 2.55 0.03 -13.07
CA GLY A 135 2.73 -1.02 -12.05
C GLY A 135 3.93 -0.86 -11.15
N TYR A 136 4.81 0.12 -11.38
CA TYR A 136 6.02 0.30 -10.61
C TYR A 136 5.82 1.25 -9.42
N ASN A 137 6.20 0.80 -8.22
CA ASN A 137 6.24 1.66 -7.03
C ASN A 137 7.67 2.20 -6.82
N PRO A 138 7.93 3.49 -7.09
CA PRO A 138 9.28 4.07 -6.95
C PRO A 138 9.75 4.13 -5.50
N GLY A 139 8.85 4.04 -4.52
CA GLY A 139 9.17 4.04 -3.10
C GLY A 139 9.18 2.66 -2.43
N ALA A 140 9.11 1.57 -3.20
CA ALA A 140 8.92 0.23 -2.65
C ALA A 140 10.01 -0.21 -1.65
N HIS A 141 11.25 0.24 -1.86
CA HIS A 141 12.40 -0.10 -1.02
C HIS A 141 12.54 0.76 0.24
N PHE A 142 11.78 1.85 0.36
CA PHE A 142 12.03 2.86 1.39
C PHE A 142 12.12 2.30 2.81
N ILE A 143 11.12 1.51 3.23
CA ILE A 143 11.08 0.96 4.58
C ILE A 143 12.21 -0.04 4.79
N ASP A 144 12.43 -0.91 3.82
CA ASP A 144 13.47 -1.95 3.86
C ASP A 144 14.87 -1.32 4.03
N ASP A 145 15.17 -0.31 3.22
CA ASP A 145 16.43 0.43 3.26
C ASP A 145 16.61 1.20 4.57
N MET A 146 15.54 1.79 5.11
CA MET A 146 15.58 2.51 6.40
C MET A 146 15.86 1.57 7.58
N PHE A 147 15.44 0.31 7.51
CA PHE A 147 15.87 -0.69 8.49
C PHE A 147 17.32 -1.10 8.26
N ALA A 148 17.71 -1.39 7.01
CA ALA A 148 19.06 -1.82 6.66
C ALA A 148 20.14 -0.78 7.04
N ASN A 149 19.86 0.52 6.85
CA ASN A 149 20.75 1.62 7.23
C ASN A 149 20.55 2.13 8.67
N LYS A 150 19.67 1.49 9.44
CA LYS A 150 19.32 1.78 10.83
C LYS A 150 18.55 3.08 11.14
N LEU A 151 18.17 3.88 10.15
CA LEU A 151 17.39 5.10 10.38
C LEU A 151 16.00 4.81 10.96
N ALA A 152 15.38 3.68 10.59
CA ALA A 152 14.13 3.21 11.21
C ALA A 152 14.33 2.95 12.71
N PHE A 153 15.45 2.35 13.10
CA PHE A 153 15.77 2.12 14.51
C PHE A 153 16.03 3.43 15.26
N VAL A 154 16.58 4.47 14.61
CA VAL A 154 16.75 5.79 15.27
C VAL A 154 15.39 6.36 15.66
N VAL A 155 14.39 6.20 14.78
CA VAL A 155 13.02 6.63 15.08
C VAL A 155 12.42 5.77 16.19
N LEU A 156 12.48 4.45 16.08
CA LEU A 156 11.93 3.52 17.07
C LEU A 156 12.60 3.64 18.46
N LEU A 157 13.86 4.04 18.52
CA LEU A 157 14.57 4.27 19.78
C LEU A 157 14.10 5.54 20.50
N ASN A 158 13.62 6.55 19.77
CA ASN A 158 13.42 7.89 20.32
C ASN A 158 11.96 8.34 20.37
N PHE A 159 11.09 7.75 19.53
CA PHE A 159 9.69 8.13 19.40
C PHE A 159 8.78 6.91 19.64
N PRO A 160 7.84 6.99 20.61
CA PRO A 160 6.93 5.89 20.91
C PRO A 160 5.98 5.56 19.74
N VAL A 161 5.79 4.27 19.49
CA VAL A 161 4.79 3.73 18.57
C VAL A 161 3.50 3.52 19.33
N SER A 162 2.50 4.37 19.09
CA SER A 162 1.18 4.19 19.69
C SER A 162 0.31 3.19 18.94
N THR A 163 -0.51 2.49 19.71
CA THR A 163 -1.53 1.56 19.24
C THR A 163 -2.76 2.29 18.68
N LEU A 164 -3.67 1.54 18.05
CA LEU A 164 -4.96 2.12 17.65
C LEU A 164 -5.80 2.50 18.88
N ASP A 165 -5.80 1.68 19.93
CA ASP A 165 -6.61 1.90 21.12
C ASP A 165 -6.19 3.19 21.85
N GLU A 166 -4.90 3.39 22.10
CA GLU A 166 -4.36 4.62 22.71
C GLU A 166 -4.73 5.87 21.89
N ARG A 167 -4.69 5.78 20.57
CA ARG A 167 -5.09 6.90 19.69
C ARG A 167 -6.57 7.23 19.80
N LEU A 168 -7.42 6.22 20.00
CA LEU A 168 -8.87 6.41 20.16
C LEU A 168 -9.23 6.95 21.54
N THR A 169 -8.54 6.49 22.59
CA THR A 169 -8.83 6.82 23.99
C THR A 169 -8.14 8.10 24.45
N GLU A 170 -6.85 8.24 24.18
CA GLU A 170 -5.99 9.33 24.68
C GLU A 170 -5.71 10.42 23.63
N GLY A 171 -5.88 10.12 22.34
CA GLY A 171 -5.49 11.01 21.24
C GLY A 171 -6.12 12.41 21.25
N ARG A 172 -7.27 12.60 21.91
CA ARG A 172 -7.90 13.93 22.08
C ARG A 172 -7.09 14.85 23.00
N LYS A 173 -6.27 14.27 23.89
CA LYS A 173 -5.40 15.01 24.82
C LYS A 173 -4.05 15.35 24.21
N TRP A 174 -3.71 14.73 23.08
CA TRP A 174 -2.41 14.90 22.45
C TRP A 174 -2.31 16.22 21.71
N SER A 175 -1.19 16.91 21.92
CA SER A 175 -0.80 18.08 21.14
C SER A 175 -0.55 17.72 19.67
N ARG A 176 -0.52 18.75 18.82
CA ARG A 176 -0.11 18.60 17.41
C ARG A 176 1.26 17.93 17.29
N ARG A 177 2.19 18.24 18.19
CA ARG A 177 3.54 17.66 18.19
C ARG A 177 3.51 16.15 18.46
N GLN A 178 2.76 15.72 19.48
CA GLN A 178 2.62 14.29 19.81
C GLN A 178 1.97 13.49 18.67
N TRP A 179 0.98 14.08 17.98
CA TRP A 179 0.41 13.47 16.78
C TRP A 179 1.43 13.33 15.64
N ALA A 180 2.29 14.32 15.44
CA ALA A 180 3.29 14.29 14.41
C ALA A 180 4.40 13.27 14.71
N GLU A 181 4.86 13.17 15.96
CA GLU A 181 5.79 12.13 16.43
C GLU A 181 5.18 10.73 16.31
N THR A 182 3.91 10.57 16.68
CA THR A 182 3.17 9.32 16.47
C THR A 182 3.15 8.92 14.99
N ARG A 183 2.91 9.87 14.08
CA ARG A 183 2.92 9.60 12.63
C ARG A 183 4.31 9.20 12.13
N LEU A 184 5.36 9.83 12.65
CA LEU A 184 6.74 9.48 12.35
C LEU A 184 7.05 8.03 12.80
N ALA A 185 6.78 7.69 14.06
CA ALA A 185 7.04 6.36 14.61
C ALA A 185 6.21 5.26 13.95
N GLN A 186 4.92 5.54 13.68
CA GLN A 186 4.01 4.59 13.04
C GLN A 186 4.53 4.11 11.68
N ARG A 187 5.28 4.95 10.95
CA ARG A 187 5.87 4.60 9.66
C ARG A 187 6.75 3.35 9.73
N PHE A 188 7.41 3.14 10.87
CA PHE A 188 8.33 2.03 11.10
C PHE A 188 7.75 0.96 12.04
N SER A 189 6.44 0.98 12.29
CA SER A 189 5.73 -0.05 13.07
C SER A 189 5.59 -1.40 12.34
N LYS A 190 6.18 -1.52 11.14
CA LYS A 190 6.26 -2.74 10.34
C LYS A 190 7.54 -2.70 9.52
N ARG A 191 8.21 -3.85 9.40
CA ARG A 191 9.34 -4.07 8.50
C ARG A 191 8.88 -4.85 7.28
N ILE A 192 8.37 -4.14 6.29
CA ILE A 192 7.82 -4.74 5.05
C ILE A 192 8.97 -4.86 4.04
N PRO A 193 9.29 -6.08 3.54
CA PRO A 193 10.30 -6.25 2.51
C PRO A 193 9.95 -5.51 1.22
N ALA A 194 10.95 -5.00 0.52
CA ALA A 194 10.73 -4.26 -0.72
C ALA A 194 10.01 -5.08 -1.80
N SER A 195 10.33 -6.37 -1.90
CA SER A 195 9.70 -7.31 -2.83
C SER A 195 8.18 -7.42 -2.61
N VAL A 196 7.72 -7.40 -1.35
CA VAL A 196 6.29 -7.42 -1.03
C VAL A 196 5.63 -6.12 -1.49
N SER A 197 6.26 -4.97 -1.26
CA SER A 197 5.75 -3.67 -1.70
C SER A 197 5.66 -3.57 -3.23
N LEU A 198 6.63 -4.12 -3.96
CA LEU A 198 6.62 -4.20 -5.43
C LEU A 198 5.48 -5.10 -5.94
N GLU A 199 5.29 -6.28 -5.34
CA GLU A 199 4.24 -7.21 -5.73
C GLU A 199 2.84 -6.65 -5.47
N VAL A 200 2.64 -5.94 -4.35
CA VAL A 200 1.37 -5.23 -4.07
C VAL A 200 1.11 -4.16 -5.12
N ALA A 201 2.13 -3.40 -5.53
CA ALA A 201 1.99 -2.38 -6.56
C ALA A 201 1.63 -2.97 -7.92
N ARG A 202 2.30 -4.06 -8.32
CA ARG A 202 2.00 -4.78 -9.55
C ARG A 202 0.55 -5.28 -9.55
N ALA A 203 0.13 -5.96 -8.49
CA ALA A 203 -1.23 -6.48 -8.38
C ALA A 203 -2.31 -5.36 -8.40
N ALA A 204 -2.03 -4.22 -7.78
CA ALA A 204 -2.92 -3.06 -7.82
C ALA A 204 -3.07 -2.51 -9.24
N ALA A 205 -1.96 -2.31 -9.96
CA ALA A 205 -2.00 -1.80 -11.32
C ALA A 205 -2.66 -2.78 -12.32
N GLU A 206 -2.42 -4.08 -12.17
CA GLU A 206 -3.13 -5.11 -12.95
C GLU A 206 -4.65 -5.04 -12.73
N SER A 207 -5.08 -4.86 -11.48
CA SER A 207 -6.49 -4.68 -11.13
C SER A 207 -7.06 -3.39 -11.72
N ASP A 208 -6.34 -2.27 -11.62
CA ASP A 208 -6.78 -0.98 -12.13
C ASP A 208 -6.89 -0.99 -13.66
N GLN A 209 -5.96 -1.66 -14.35
CA GLN A 209 -6.01 -1.85 -15.79
C GLN A 209 -7.23 -2.68 -16.21
N TYR A 210 -7.51 -3.78 -15.50
CA TYR A 210 -8.70 -4.59 -15.74
C TYR A 210 -9.97 -3.73 -15.61
N ILE A 211 -10.06 -2.90 -14.57
CA ILE A 211 -11.19 -2.01 -14.33
C ILE A 211 -11.31 -0.95 -15.45
N ALA A 212 -10.20 -0.36 -15.89
CA ALA A 212 -10.16 0.68 -16.91
C ALA A 212 -10.49 0.15 -18.32
N ASP A 213 -10.11 -1.09 -18.62
CA ASP A 213 -10.35 -1.69 -19.94
C ASP A 213 -11.70 -2.38 -20.05
N TYR A 214 -12.38 -2.71 -18.93
CA TYR A 214 -13.67 -3.37 -18.98
C TYR A 214 -14.79 -2.41 -19.42
N ASN A 215 -15.00 -2.34 -20.72
CA ASN A 215 -15.94 -1.45 -21.37
C ASN A 215 -17.09 -2.21 -22.05
N ILE A 216 -18.30 -1.67 -21.95
CA ILE A 216 -19.48 -2.17 -22.67
C ILE A 216 -19.81 -1.23 -23.82
N TRP A 217 -19.89 -1.78 -25.03
CA TRP A 217 -20.34 -1.06 -26.22
C TRP A 217 -21.86 -1.05 -26.30
N MET A 218 -22.45 -0.07 -25.60
CA MET A 218 -23.90 0.02 -25.38
C MET A 218 -24.70 0.06 -26.69
N HIS A 219 -24.16 0.65 -27.75
CA HIS A 219 -24.80 0.70 -29.06
C HIS A 219 -25.12 -0.68 -29.63
N HIS A 220 -24.33 -1.72 -29.29
CA HIS A 220 -24.52 -3.07 -29.81
C HIS A 220 -25.63 -3.83 -29.10
N LEU A 221 -26.12 -3.33 -27.97
CA LEU A 221 -27.24 -3.94 -27.26
C LEU A 221 -28.54 -3.74 -28.03
N LEU A 222 -29.31 -4.82 -28.13
CA LEU A 222 -30.59 -4.87 -28.84
C LEU A 222 -31.71 -5.17 -27.85
N ALA A 223 -32.80 -4.41 -27.94
CA ALA A 223 -34.04 -4.74 -27.24
C ALA A 223 -34.70 -6.00 -27.84
N GLY A 224 -35.68 -6.58 -27.15
CA GLY A 224 -36.36 -7.81 -27.62
C GLY A 224 -37.04 -7.68 -28.98
N ASN A 225 -37.34 -6.45 -29.42
CA ASN A 225 -37.88 -6.12 -30.75
C ASN A 225 -36.79 -5.80 -31.80
N GLY A 226 -35.51 -5.88 -31.45
CA GLY A 226 -34.37 -5.53 -32.31
C GLY A 226 -34.00 -4.04 -32.33
N GLU A 227 -34.66 -3.18 -31.54
CA GLU A 227 -34.36 -1.75 -31.47
C GLU A 227 -33.05 -1.48 -30.72
N ARG A 228 -32.27 -0.49 -31.21
CA ARG A 228 -31.11 0.06 -30.50
C ARG A 228 -31.53 1.25 -29.66
N LEU A 229 -31.47 1.10 -28.35
CA LEU A 229 -31.85 2.16 -27.41
C LEU A 229 -30.71 3.15 -27.13
N PHE A 230 -29.46 2.72 -27.30
CA PHE A 230 -28.27 3.52 -26.99
C PHE A 230 -27.65 4.14 -28.25
N PRO A 231 -27.16 5.40 -28.15
CA PRO A 231 -26.59 6.11 -29.29
C PRO A 231 -25.32 5.42 -29.81
N GLU A 232 -25.01 5.67 -31.08
CA GLU A 232 -23.78 5.20 -31.70
C GLU A 232 -22.53 5.60 -30.91
N LYS A 233 -21.55 4.70 -30.88
CA LYS A 233 -20.25 4.88 -30.20
C LYS A 233 -20.31 5.02 -28.67
N LEU A 234 -21.48 4.87 -28.05
CA LEU A 234 -21.57 4.88 -26.60
C LEU A 234 -20.84 3.67 -26.02
N ARG A 235 -19.71 3.95 -25.38
CA ARG A 235 -18.87 2.99 -24.67
C ARG A 235 -18.83 3.39 -23.20
N LEU A 236 -19.25 2.49 -22.33
CA LEU A 236 -19.32 2.76 -20.89
C LEU A 236 -18.36 1.86 -20.14
N LEU A 237 -17.56 2.45 -19.24
CA LEU A 237 -16.79 1.68 -18.27
C LEU A 237 -17.74 0.91 -17.36
N SER A 238 -17.55 -0.40 -17.31
CA SER A 238 -18.37 -1.33 -16.53
C SER A 238 -18.46 -0.91 -15.06
N HIS A 239 -17.32 -0.50 -14.49
CA HIS A 239 -17.20 -0.23 -13.06
C HIS A 239 -17.81 1.11 -12.61
N TRP A 240 -17.93 2.09 -13.52
CA TRP A 240 -18.34 3.45 -13.16
C TRP A 240 -19.54 3.93 -13.98
N ASN A 241 -19.42 3.89 -15.31
CA ASN A 241 -20.37 4.57 -16.17
C ASN A 241 -21.67 3.80 -16.36
N LEU A 242 -21.70 2.47 -16.20
CA LEU A 242 -22.96 1.71 -16.23
C LEU A 242 -23.93 2.18 -15.14
N ARG A 243 -23.43 2.38 -13.91
CA ARG A 243 -24.22 2.90 -12.80
C ARG A 243 -24.73 4.30 -13.09
N ASP A 244 -23.89 5.15 -13.66
CA ASP A 244 -24.23 6.55 -13.91
C ASP A 244 -25.24 6.66 -15.06
N GLU A 245 -25.09 5.88 -16.13
CA GLU A 245 -26.09 5.77 -17.21
C GLU A 245 -27.41 5.19 -16.70
N LEU A 246 -27.38 4.17 -15.83
CA LEU A 246 -28.60 3.63 -15.21
C LEU A 246 -29.36 4.73 -14.47
N LYS A 247 -28.65 5.55 -13.68
CA LYS A 247 -29.24 6.69 -12.96
C LYS A 247 -29.75 7.78 -13.90
N ALA A 248 -29.02 8.11 -14.96
CA ALA A 248 -29.42 9.14 -15.93
C ALA A 248 -30.78 8.81 -16.59
N ASN A 249 -31.11 7.53 -16.70
CA ASN A 249 -32.35 7.07 -17.33
C ASN A 249 -33.59 7.07 -16.41
N TYR A 250 -33.50 7.48 -15.14
CA TYR A 250 -34.67 7.57 -14.24
C TYR A 250 -35.74 8.56 -14.72
N ALA A 251 -35.33 9.68 -15.30
CA ALA A 251 -36.26 10.70 -15.82
C ALA A 251 -36.76 10.39 -17.24
N GLY A 252 -36.31 9.30 -17.87
CA GLY A 252 -36.54 9.00 -19.29
C GLY A 252 -37.89 8.35 -19.62
N GLY A 253 -38.83 8.31 -18.68
CA GLY A 253 -40.13 7.64 -18.85
C GLY A 253 -39.99 6.18 -19.25
N GLU A 254 -40.89 5.68 -20.10
CA GLU A 254 -40.91 4.29 -20.56
C GLU A 254 -39.60 3.88 -21.26
N LYS A 255 -39.07 4.72 -22.16
CA LYS A 255 -37.78 4.45 -22.83
C LYS A 255 -36.60 4.40 -21.85
N GLY A 256 -36.60 5.28 -20.85
CA GLY A 256 -35.62 5.26 -19.77
C GLY A 256 -35.69 3.97 -18.95
N PHE A 257 -36.90 3.50 -18.65
CA PHE A 257 -37.10 2.24 -17.93
C PHE A 257 -36.60 1.02 -18.74
N GLU A 258 -36.84 0.97 -20.05
CA GLU A 258 -36.29 -0.10 -20.91
C GLU A 258 -34.75 -0.10 -20.93
N LYS A 259 -34.11 1.07 -21.02
CA LYS A 259 -32.65 1.19 -20.93
C LYS A 259 -32.12 0.71 -19.59
N GLN A 260 -32.79 1.05 -18.48
CA GLN A 260 -32.40 0.58 -17.15
C GLN A 260 -32.47 -0.94 -17.03
N LYS A 261 -33.53 -1.58 -17.52
CA LYS A 261 -33.64 -3.04 -17.55
C LYS A 261 -32.53 -3.68 -18.38
N MET A 262 -32.19 -3.08 -19.52
CA MET A 262 -31.10 -3.56 -20.37
C MET A 262 -29.75 -3.45 -19.67
N ILE A 263 -29.44 -2.32 -19.03
CA ILE A 263 -28.21 -2.14 -18.24
C ILE A 263 -28.17 -3.14 -17.08
N PHE A 264 -29.29 -3.34 -16.37
CA PHE A 264 -29.37 -4.32 -15.30
C PHE A 264 -29.04 -5.74 -15.79
N ARG A 265 -29.57 -6.15 -16.96
CA ARG A 265 -29.19 -7.43 -17.57
C ARG A 265 -27.72 -7.51 -17.91
N VAL A 266 -27.13 -6.44 -18.47
CA VAL A 266 -25.68 -6.38 -18.71
C VAL A 266 -24.91 -6.58 -17.41
N MET A 267 -25.30 -5.92 -16.32
CA MET A 267 -24.68 -6.09 -15.00
C MET A 267 -24.82 -7.51 -14.46
N GLU A 268 -25.98 -8.16 -14.59
CA GLU A 268 -26.13 -9.58 -14.24
C GLU A 268 -25.18 -10.47 -15.04
N ARG A 269 -25.04 -10.20 -16.35
CA ARG A 269 -24.14 -10.94 -17.25
C ARG A 269 -22.65 -10.73 -16.96
N ILE A 270 -22.30 -9.56 -16.44
CA ILE A 270 -20.96 -9.28 -15.92
C ILE A 270 -20.72 -10.10 -14.65
N VAL A 271 -21.68 -10.15 -13.73
CA VAL A 271 -21.54 -10.88 -12.45
C VAL A 271 -21.43 -12.38 -12.66
N ASP A 272 -22.25 -12.96 -13.55
CA ASP A 272 -22.22 -14.40 -13.85
C ASP A 272 -21.16 -14.79 -14.90
N GLN A 273 -20.40 -13.82 -15.42
CA GLN A 273 -19.36 -13.98 -16.44
C GLN A 273 -19.89 -14.60 -17.76
N THR A 274 -21.13 -14.29 -18.14
CA THR A 274 -21.76 -14.76 -19.39
C THR A 274 -22.03 -13.65 -20.41
N ILE A 275 -21.43 -12.47 -20.23
CA ILE A 275 -21.50 -11.43 -21.26
C ILE A 275 -20.79 -11.92 -22.53
N PRO A 276 -21.41 -11.83 -23.72
CA PRO A 276 -20.77 -12.25 -24.96
C PRO A 276 -19.50 -11.44 -25.27
N GLU A 277 -18.47 -12.11 -25.79
CA GLU A 277 -17.24 -11.50 -26.32
C GLU A 277 -17.47 -10.78 -27.67
#